data_AF-A0A432UGV3-F1
#
_entry.id   AF-A0A432UGV3-F1
#
_cell.length_a   1.000
_cell.length_b   1.000
_cell.length_c   1.000
_cell.angle_alpha   90.00
_cell.angle_beta   90.00
_cell.angle_gamma   90.00
#
_symmetry.space_group_name_H-M   'P 1'
#
loop_
_entity.id
_entity.type
_entity.pdbx_description
1 polymer ?
#
loop_
_entity_poly.entity_id
_entity_poly.type
_entity_poly.pdbx_seq_one_letter_code
_entity_poly.pdbx_strand_id
1 'polypeptide(L)'
;MIATKNLEIDLPCGVFYDLSNLVLDLNGTLTVDGTFLEGVLPRLQEISSILNVFILTADTFQTADDITKSLEKMENITVHRLESGRGDIQKLNFIEKIGREKTAAIGNGCNDVLMLREAALGICVIGPEGASVEAINASKALFLNICDALDLFIKRNRMIATLRK
;
A
#
# COMPACT_ATOMS: atom_id res chain seq x y z
N MET A 1 23.45 11.21 -10.37
CA MET A 1 22.98 10.76 -9.04
C MET A 1 21.49 10.49 -9.19
N ILE A 2 21.05 9.25 -9.02
CA ILE A 2 19.62 8.93 -8.96
C ILE A 2 19.16 9.49 -7.60
N ALA A 3 18.24 10.45 -7.60
CA ALA A 3 17.69 10.96 -6.36
C ALA A 3 17.05 9.80 -5.59
N THR A 4 17.44 9.61 -4.33
CA THR A 4 16.83 8.61 -3.47
C THR A 4 15.39 9.03 -3.22
N LYS A 5 14.42 8.18 -3.61
CA LYS A 5 13.00 8.43 -3.35
C LYS A 5 12.71 8.23 -1.87
N ASN A 6 12.43 9.32 -1.16
CA ASN A 6 12.04 9.28 0.23
C ASN A 6 10.94 10.30 0.55
N LEU A 7 10.10 9.94 1.52
CA LEU A 7 9.08 10.78 2.11
C LEU A 7 9.32 10.85 3.62
N GLU A 8 9.82 11.99 4.06
CA GLU A 8 10.04 12.28 5.47
C GLU A 8 8.85 13.07 6.02
N ILE A 9 8.22 12.55 7.09
CA ILE A 9 7.12 13.20 7.80
C ILE A 9 7.43 13.25 9.29
N ASP A 10 7.54 14.47 9.82
CA ASP A 10 7.66 14.74 11.24
C ASP A 10 6.28 15.07 11.82
N LEU A 11 5.83 14.24 12.77
CA LEU A 11 4.60 14.50 13.50
C LEU A 11 4.90 15.34 14.74
N PRO A 12 4.08 16.35 15.07
CA PRO A 12 4.28 17.22 16.24
C PRO A 12 4.41 16.50 17.59
N CYS A 13 3.98 15.23 17.67
CA CYS A 13 4.08 14.39 18.85
C CYS A 13 5.41 13.62 18.97
N GLY A 14 6.42 13.93 18.15
CA GLY A 14 7.76 13.33 18.18
C GLY A 14 7.86 11.98 17.45
N VAL A 15 6.83 11.60 16.69
CA VAL A 15 6.87 10.43 15.81
C VAL A 15 7.36 10.88 14.44
N PHE A 16 8.36 10.19 13.90
CA PHE A 16 8.95 10.48 12.60
C PHE A 16 8.82 9.28 11.67
N TYR A 17 8.43 9.53 10.42
CA TYR A 17 8.40 8.54 9.35
C TYR A 17 9.44 8.90 8.29
N ASP A 18 10.35 7.96 7.97
CA ASP A 18 11.23 7.97 6.80
C ASP A 18 10.78 6.85 5.86
N LEU A 19 9.86 7.16 4.94
CA LEU A 19 9.27 6.17 4.04
C LEU A 19 10.00 6.20 2.70
N SER A 20 10.46 5.03 2.25
CA SER A 20 11.03 4.85 0.91
C SER A 20 10.15 3.95 0.04
N ASN A 21 9.28 3.14 0.67
CA ASN A 21 8.48 2.14 -0.01
C ASN A 21 6.99 2.30 0.32
N LEU A 22 6.14 2.06 -0.68
CA LEU A 22 4.71 1.85 -0.52
C LEU A 22 4.36 0.45 -1.05
N VAL A 23 3.80 -0.38 -0.19
CA VAL A 23 3.35 -1.73 -0.53
C VAL A 23 1.83 -1.78 -0.50
N LEU A 24 1.23 -2.29 -1.58
CA LEU A 24 -0.21 -2.29 -1.78
C LEU A 24 -0.67 -3.71 -2.04
N ASP A 25 -1.74 -4.14 -1.40
CA ASP A 25 -2.54 -5.23 -1.94
C ASP A 25 -3.27 -4.79 -3.24
N LEU A 26 -3.58 -5.74 -4.12
CA LEU A 26 -4.29 -5.47 -5.37
C LEU A 26 -5.81 -5.56 -5.22
N ASN A 27 -6.34 -6.77 -4.95
CA ASN A 27 -7.77 -7.07 -5.04
C ASN A 27 -8.48 -6.75 -3.72
N GLY A 28 -9.54 -5.93 -3.77
CA GLY A 28 -10.18 -5.38 -2.58
C GLY A 28 -9.55 -4.07 -2.10
N THR A 29 -8.38 -3.71 -2.65
CA THR A 29 -7.66 -2.49 -2.31
C THR A 29 -7.60 -1.51 -3.49
N LEU A 30 -6.89 -1.86 -4.57
CA LEU A 30 -6.76 -1.02 -5.78
C LEU A 30 -7.86 -1.31 -6.81
N THR A 31 -8.35 -2.55 -6.81
CA THR A 31 -9.31 -3.07 -7.77
C THR A 31 -10.52 -3.67 -7.07
N VAL A 32 -11.62 -3.74 -7.80
CA VAL A 32 -12.88 -4.41 -7.41
C VAL A 32 -13.35 -5.17 -8.63
N ASP A 33 -13.67 -6.45 -8.46
CA ASP A 33 -14.06 -7.34 -9.56
C ASP A 33 -13.11 -7.28 -10.78
N GLY A 34 -11.80 -7.15 -10.52
CA GLY A 34 -10.78 -7.07 -11.57
C GLY A 34 -10.73 -5.75 -12.35
N THR A 35 -11.29 -4.66 -11.82
CA THR A 35 -11.19 -3.32 -12.43
C THR A 35 -10.64 -2.30 -11.44
N PHE A 36 -9.78 -1.40 -11.89
CA PHE A 36 -9.32 -0.29 -11.05
C PHE A 36 -10.45 0.61 -10.60
N LEU A 37 -10.43 1.01 -9.34
CA LEU A 37 -11.27 2.10 -8.87
C LEU A 37 -10.88 3.42 -9.54
N GLU A 38 -11.88 4.26 -9.79
CA GLU A 38 -11.69 5.54 -10.45
C GLU A 38 -10.70 6.42 -9.68
N GLY A 39 -9.70 6.96 -10.38
CA GLY A 39 -8.68 7.84 -9.81
C GLY A 39 -7.50 7.15 -9.13
N VAL A 40 -7.43 5.82 -9.11
CA VAL A 40 -6.27 5.07 -8.57
C VAL A 40 -5.01 5.29 -9.41
N LEU A 41 -5.09 5.05 -10.72
CA LEU A 41 -3.91 5.08 -11.60
C LEU A 41 -3.16 6.43 -11.60
N PRO A 42 -3.83 7.60 -11.71
CA PRO A 42 -3.14 8.89 -11.64
C PRO A 42 -2.41 9.10 -10.31
N ARG A 43 -2.98 8.65 -9.19
CA ARG A 43 -2.35 8.75 -7.87
C ARG A 43 -1.15 7.84 -7.72
N LEU A 44 -1.25 6.61 -8.23
CA LEU A 44 -0.11 5.69 -8.25
C LEU A 44 1.05 6.26 -9.07
N GLN A 45 0.77 6.90 -10.20
CA GLN A 45 1.79 7.57 -11.02
C GLN A 45 2.47 8.73 -10.28
N GLU A 46 1.69 9.53 -9.56
CA GLU A 46 2.23 10.63 -8.76
C GLU A 46 3.07 10.10 -7.59
N ILE A 47 2.58 9.08 -6.87
CA ILE A 47 3.28 8.48 -5.74
C ILE A 47 4.54 7.73 -6.19
N SER A 48 4.54 7.09 -7.36
CA SER A 48 5.72 6.39 -7.86
C SER A 48 6.88 7.34 -8.19
N SER A 49 6.63 8.66 -8.28
CA SER A 49 7.70 9.66 -8.40
C SER A 49 8.42 9.95 -7.07
N ILE A 50 7.78 9.67 -5.93
CA ILE A 50 8.28 9.98 -4.57
C ILE A 50 8.62 8.75 -3.71
N LEU A 51 8.05 7.59 -4.03
CA LEU A 51 8.25 6.32 -3.32
C LEU A 51 8.47 5.18 -4.33
N ASN A 52 9.13 4.11 -3.88
CA ASN A 52 9.11 2.84 -4.62
C ASN A 52 7.76 2.15 -4.36
N VAL A 53 6.97 1.92 -5.41
CA VAL A 53 5.63 1.33 -5.28
C VAL A 53 5.69 -0.15 -5.63
N PHE A 54 5.26 -0.99 -4.70
CA PHE A 54 5.17 -2.43 -4.86
C PHE A 54 3.71 -2.87 -4.73
N ILE A 55 3.25 -3.70 -5.66
CA ILE A 55 1.88 -4.22 -5.66
C ILE A 55 1.97 -5.74 -5.49
N LEU A 56 1.42 -6.25 -4.39
CA LEU A 56 1.42 -7.66 -4.06
C LEU A 56 0.08 -8.28 -4.45
N THR A 57 0.11 -9.36 -5.22
CA THR A 57 -1.11 -10.07 -5.63
C THR A 57 -0.93 -11.58 -5.56
N ALA A 58 -1.93 -12.27 -5.04
CA ALA A 58 -2.00 -13.73 -5.06
C ALA A 58 -2.68 -14.27 -6.33
N ASP A 59 -3.17 -13.39 -7.21
CA ASP A 59 -3.90 -13.81 -8.41
C ASP A 59 -2.93 -14.27 -9.50
N THR A 60 -3.00 -15.57 -9.78
CA THR A 60 -2.15 -16.28 -10.73
C THR A 60 -2.84 -16.54 -12.08
N PHE A 61 -4.15 -16.30 -12.24
CA PHE A 61 -4.85 -16.73 -13.47
C PHE A 61 -5.86 -15.72 -14.05
N GLN A 62 -5.51 -15.27 -15.26
CA GLN A 62 -6.37 -14.79 -16.36
C GLN A 62 -7.07 -13.42 -16.24
N THR A 63 -7.50 -12.94 -15.06
CA THR A 63 -8.18 -11.61 -14.98
C THR A 63 -7.21 -10.48 -14.60
N ALA A 64 -6.20 -10.78 -13.79
CA ALA A 64 -5.20 -9.79 -13.38
C ALA A 64 -4.21 -9.39 -14.48
N ASP A 65 -4.09 -10.13 -15.59
CA ASP A 65 -2.99 -9.90 -16.54
C ASP A 65 -3.02 -8.53 -17.20
N ASP A 66 -4.19 -8.00 -17.55
CA ASP A 66 -4.27 -6.67 -18.17
C ASP A 66 -4.10 -5.54 -17.15
N ILE A 67 -4.54 -5.77 -15.91
CA ILE A 67 -4.31 -4.88 -14.77
C ILE A 67 -2.82 -4.80 -14.46
N THR A 68 -2.15 -5.96 -14.28
CA THR A 68 -0.73 -6.01 -13.96
C THR A 68 0.11 -5.46 -15.10
N LYS A 69 -0.21 -5.78 -16.36
CA LYS A 69 0.47 -5.16 -17.52
C LYS A 69 0.31 -3.65 -17.56
N SER A 70 -0.84 -3.12 -17.14
CA SER A 70 -1.06 -1.67 -17.08
C SER A 70 -0.19 -1.04 -15.99
N LEU A 71 -0.04 -1.69 -14.84
CA LEU A 71 0.83 -1.26 -13.74
C LEU A 71 2.31 -1.36 -14.10
N GLU A 72 2.73 -2.45 -14.74
CA GLU A 72 4.13 -2.69 -15.15
C GLU A 72 4.60 -1.72 -16.24
N LYS A 73 3.68 -1.08 -16.98
CA LYS A 73 4.02 0.01 -17.91
C LYS A 73 4.31 1.33 -17.20
N MET A 74 3.89 1.48 -15.94
CA MET A 74 4.11 2.69 -15.17
C MET A 74 5.52 2.68 -14.59
N GLU A 75 6.20 3.82 -14.68
CA GLU A 75 7.55 3.93 -14.16
C GLU A 75 7.56 3.77 -12.64
N ASN A 76 8.50 2.98 -12.12
CA ASN A 76 8.76 2.81 -10.68
C ASN A 76 7.62 2.14 -9.90
N ILE A 77 6.79 1.36 -10.60
CA ILE A 77 5.85 0.41 -9.99
C ILE A 77 6.35 -1.00 -10.29
N THR A 78 6.42 -1.84 -9.27
CA THR A 78 6.78 -3.26 -9.40
C THR A 78 5.63 -4.12 -8.91
N VAL A 79 5.15 -5.02 -9.75
CA VAL A 79 4.16 -6.03 -9.35
C VAL A 79 4.90 -7.28 -8.88
N HIS A 80 4.56 -7.78 -7.70
CA HIS A 80 5.09 -9.02 -7.16
C HIS A 80 3.95 -10.02 -6.95
N ARG A 81 4.05 -11.14 -7.68
CA ARG A 81 3.07 -12.22 -7.60
C ARG A 81 3.47 -13.18 -6.49
N LEU A 82 2.54 -13.42 -5.58
CA LEU A 82 2.71 -14.35 -4.48
C LEU A 82 2.54 -15.79 -4.98
N GLU A 83 3.25 -16.70 -4.35
CA GLU A 83 3.08 -18.13 -4.59
C GLU A 83 1.84 -18.65 -3.86
N SER A 84 1.34 -19.81 -4.29
CA SER A 84 0.24 -20.48 -3.59
C SER A 84 0.61 -20.77 -2.13
N GLY A 85 -0.33 -20.57 -1.21
CA GLY A 85 -0.16 -20.86 0.21
C GLY A 85 -0.42 -19.65 1.11
N ARG A 86 0.45 -19.46 2.10
CA ARG A 86 0.29 -18.43 3.15
C ARG A 86 0.67 -17.04 2.65
N GLY A 87 -0.28 -16.37 2.00
CA GLY A 87 -0.09 -15.03 1.45
C GLY A 87 0.29 -13.99 2.51
N ASP A 88 -0.26 -14.09 3.73
CA ASP A 88 0.10 -13.23 4.86
C ASP A 88 1.57 -13.28 5.24
N ILE A 89 2.13 -14.49 5.35
CA ILE A 89 3.55 -14.68 5.66
C ILE A 89 4.41 -14.17 4.50
N GLN A 90 4.02 -14.43 3.26
CA GLN A 90 4.77 -13.95 2.10
C GLN A 90 4.78 -12.41 2.01
N LYS A 91 3.66 -11.73 2.28
CA LYS A 91 3.59 -10.27 2.33
C LYS A 91 4.45 -9.69 3.46
N LEU A 92 4.45 -10.31 4.64
CA LEU A 92 5.35 -9.93 5.74
C LEU A 92 6.83 -10.07 5.32
N ASN A 93 7.21 -11.24 4.81
CA ASN A 93 8.58 -11.50 4.36
C ASN A 93 9.02 -10.50 3.28
N PHE A 94 8.09 -10.09 2.41
CA PHE A 94 8.36 -9.08 1.39
C PHE A 94 8.74 -7.74 2.01
N ILE A 95 7.93 -7.22 2.95
CA ILE A 95 8.23 -5.93 3.59
C ILE A 95 9.51 -5.99 4.44
N GLU A 96 9.79 -7.13 5.08
CA GLU A 96 11.03 -7.34 5.82
C GLU A 96 12.25 -7.27 4.90
N LYS A 97 12.16 -7.89 3.72
CA LYS A 97 13.24 -7.89 2.72
C LYS A 97 13.58 -6.49 2.19
N ILE A 98 12.57 -5.61 2.03
CA ILE A 98 12.77 -4.26 1.48
C ILE A 98 12.96 -3.17 2.55
N GLY A 99 12.93 -3.55 3.83
CA GLY A 99 13.03 -2.64 4.99
C GLY A 99 11.66 -2.21 5.50
N ARG A 100 11.10 -2.95 6.47
CA ARG A 100 9.75 -2.72 7.00
C ARG A 100 9.62 -1.36 7.71
N GLU A 101 10.69 -0.90 8.34
CA GLU A 101 10.81 0.38 9.04
C GLU A 101 10.79 1.60 8.09
N LYS A 102 10.96 1.36 6.78
CA LYS A 102 10.86 2.38 5.72
C LYS A 102 9.66 2.16 4.80
N THR A 103 8.73 1.30 5.20
CA THR A 103 7.64 0.85 4.36
C THR A 103 6.31 1.29 4.93
N ALA A 104 5.49 1.94 4.09
CA ALA A 104 4.06 2.03 4.32
C ALA A 104 3.35 0.88 3.59
N ALA A 105 2.31 0.33 4.19
CA ALA A 105 1.52 -0.76 3.62
C ALA A 105 0.03 -0.41 3.61
N ILE A 106 -0.67 -0.71 2.51
CA ILE A 106 -2.14 -0.57 2.41
C ILE A 106 -2.75 -1.90 1.99
N GLY A 107 -3.80 -2.30 2.69
CA GLY A 107 -4.56 -3.51 2.41
C GLY A 107 -5.90 -3.50 3.15
N ASN A 108 -6.64 -4.59 3.06
CA ASN A 108 -7.96 -4.76 3.66
C ASN A 108 -8.23 -6.20 4.14
N GLY A 109 -7.56 -7.19 3.57
CA GLY A 109 -7.84 -8.61 3.78
C GLY A 109 -7.16 -9.21 5.01
N CYS A 110 -7.60 -10.40 5.41
CA CYS A 110 -6.93 -11.18 6.46
C CYS A 110 -5.48 -11.51 6.11
N ASN A 111 -5.19 -11.63 4.80
CA ASN A 111 -3.84 -11.86 4.28
C ASN A 111 -2.93 -10.61 4.37
N ASP A 112 -3.46 -9.44 4.74
CA ASP A 112 -2.67 -8.21 4.88
C ASP A 112 -2.26 -7.93 6.32
N VAL A 113 -2.91 -8.59 7.29
CA VAL A 113 -2.79 -8.32 8.74
C VAL A 113 -1.33 -8.23 9.20
N LEU A 114 -0.48 -9.17 8.76
CA LEU A 114 0.92 -9.20 9.17
C LEU A 114 1.72 -8.04 8.57
N MET A 115 1.55 -7.72 7.28
CA MET A 115 2.28 -6.60 6.67
C MET A 115 1.81 -5.26 7.25
N LEU A 116 0.51 -5.10 7.50
CA LEU A 116 -0.04 -3.87 8.05
C LEU A 116 0.45 -3.62 9.48
N ARG A 117 0.56 -4.68 10.28
CA ARG A 117 1.05 -4.58 11.65
C ARG A 117 2.52 -4.19 11.74
N GLU A 118 3.35 -4.79 10.87
CA GLU A 118 4.81 -4.72 10.99
C GLU A 118 5.44 -3.62 10.13
N ALA A 119 4.72 -3.08 9.14
CA ALA A 119 5.15 -1.90 8.40
C ALA A 119 5.27 -0.67 9.32
N ALA A 120 6.18 0.25 8.99
CA ALA A 120 6.30 1.52 9.69
C ALA A 120 4.95 2.25 9.77
N LEU A 121 4.21 2.24 8.66
CA LEU A 121 2.85 2.78 8.57
C LEU A 121 1.91 1.80 7.86
N GLY A 122 1.17 1.00 8.63
CA GLY A 122 0.06 0.20 8.12
C GLY A 122 -1.25 1.00 8.03
N ILE A 123 -1.91 0.93 6.89
CA ILE A 123 -3.19 1.60 6.62
C ILE A 123 -4.20 0.55 6.12
N CYS A 124 -5.37 0.53 6.73
CA CYS A 124 -6.49 -0.28 6.24
C CYS A 124 -7.40 0.58 5.35
N VAL A 125 -7.87 0.02 4.25
CA VAL A 125 -9.00 0.57 3.49
C VAL A 125 -10.21 -0.36 3.65
N ILE A 126 -11.41 0.19 3.85
CA ILE A 126 -12.63 -0.63 3.88
C ILE A 126 -12.98 -1.07 2.46
N GLY A 127 -12.92 -0.14 1.50
CA GLY A 127 -13.29 -0.43 0.11
C GLY A 127 -14.75 -0.87 -0.03
N PRO A 128 -15.17 -1.24 -1.25
CA PRO A 128 -16.53 -1.69 -1.50
C PRO A 128 -16.75 -3.18 -1.18
N GLU A 129 -15.67 -3.97 -1.06
CA GLU A 129 -15.71 -5.40 -0.69
C GLU A 129 -15.64 -5.61 0.83
N GLY A 130 -15.47 -4.53 1.60
CA GLY A 130 -15.28 -4.57 3.05
C GLY A 130 -13.82 -4.86 3.44
N ALA A 131 -13.58 -4.87 4.75
CA ALA A 131 -12.29 -5.16 5.34
C ALA A 131 -12.41 -6.15 6.48
N SER A 132 -11.38 -6.98 6.66
CA SER A 132 -11.30 -7.87 7.81
C SER A 132 -11.15 -7.06 9.10
N VAL A 133 -11.83 -7.51 10.15
CA VAL A 133 -11.73 -6.88 11.48
C VAL A 133 -10.29 -6.97 11.99
N GLU A 134 -9.56 -8.04 11.66
CA GLU A 134 -8.15 -8.16 12.01
C GLU A 134 -7.27 -7.11 11.31
N ALA A 135 -7.50 -6.81 10.02
CA ALA A 135 -6.72 -5.80 9.29
C ALA A 135 -6.97 -4.38 9.83
N ILE A 136 -8.23 -4.08 10.18
CA ILE A 136 -8.60 -2.81 10.80
C ILE A 136 -7.82 -2.63 12.11
N ASN A 137 -7.83 -3.64 12.98
CA ASN A 137 -7.14 -3.59 14.27
C ASN A 137 -5.61 -3.64 14.17
N ALA A 138 -5.07 -4.13 13.06
CA ALA A 138 -3.63 -4.17 12.81
C ALA A 138 -3.06 -2.83 12.27
N SER A 139 -3.92 -1.91 11.84
CA SER A 139 -3.52 -0.68 11.14
C SER A 139 -3.44 0.55 12.03
N LYS A 140 -2.68 1.57 11.59
CA LYS A 140 -2.56 2.88 12.26
C LYS A 140 -3.63 3.87 11.83
N ALA A 141 -4.13 3.73 10.61
CA ALA A 141 -5.22 4.54 10.07
C ALA A 141 -6.19 3.67 9.27
N LEU A 142 -7.44 4.12 9.21
CA LEU A 142 -8.52 3.48 8.48
C LEU A 142 -9.14 4.49 7.51
N PHE A 143 -9.33 4.07 6.27
CA PHE A 143 -9.98 4.87 5.23
C PHE A 143 -11.18 4.13 4.63
N LEU A 144 -12.17 4.89 4.17
CA LEU A 144 -13.31 4.29 3.46
C LEU A 144 -12.91 3.79 2.07
N ASN A 145 -12.07 4.53 1.34
CA ASN A 145 -11.63 4.19 -0.01
C ASN A 145 -10.12 4.44 -0.20
N ILE A 146 -9.57 3.77 -1.20
CA ILE A 146 -8.14 3.79 -1.52
C ILE A 146 -7.63 5.14 -2.02
N CYS A 147 -8.45 5.91 -2.73
CA CYS A 147 -8.03 7.22 -3.23
C CYS A 147 -7.72 8.19 -2.09
N ASP A 148 -8.52 8.17 -1.02
CA ASP A 148 -8.25 8.99 0.17
C ASP A 148 -7.02 8.52 0.94
N ALA A 149 -6.76 7.21 0.99
CA ALA A 149 -5.55 6.65 1.59
C ALA A 149 -4.29 7.02 0.79
N LEU A 150 -4.33 6.90 -0.55
CA LEU A 150 -3.23 7.32 -1.44
C LEU A 150 -2.98 8.83 -1.34
N ASP A 151 -4.03 9.64 -1.22
CA ASP A 151 -3.92 11.09 -1.02
C ASP A 151 -3.10 11.47 0.23
N LEU A 152 -2.91 10.57 1.22
CA LEU A 152 -2.02 10.85 2.36
C LEU A 152 -0.57 11.09 1.95
N PHE A 153 -0.09 10.36 0.94
CA PHE A 153 1.30 10.44 0.47
C PHE A 153 1.51 11.66 -0.42
N ILE A 154 0.47 12.05 -1.16
CA ILE A 154 0.48 13.24 -2.03
C ILE A 154 0.31 14.52 -1.19
N LYS A 155 -0.61 14.51 -0.23
CA LYS A 155 -0.97 15.67 0.60
C LYS A 155 -0.50 15.46 2.04
N ARG A 156 0.80 15.68 2.27
CA ARG A 156 1.49 15.46 3.57
C ARG A 156 0.73 15.96 4.81
N ASN A 157 0.09 17.14 4.72
CA ASN A 157 -0.69 17.71 5.81
C ASN A 157 -1.87 16.81 6.26
N ARG A 158 -2.43 16.00 5.37
CA ARG A 158 -3.47 15.01 5.72
C ARG A 158 -2.89 13.91 6.59
N MET A 159 -1.69 13.41 6.27
CA MET A 159 -1.04 12.39 7.10
C MET A 159 -0.77 12.92 8.51
N ILE A 160 -0.27 14.15 8.61
CA ILE A 160 -0.05 14.82 9.90
C ILE A 160 -1.38 14.97 10.66
N ALA A 161 -2.43 15.46 10.01
CA ALA A 161 -3.73 15.65 10.65
C ALA A 161 -4.35 14.34 11.16
N THR A 162 -4.16 13.24 10.45
CA THR A 162 -4.69 11.92 10.80
C THR A 162 -3.88 11.24 11.92
N LEU A 163 -2.55 11.36 11.92
CA LEU A 163 -1.67 10.56 12.79
C LEU A 163 -1.07 11.32 13.99
N ARG A 164 -1.15 12.66 14.03
CA ARG A 164 -0.71 13.43 15.21
C ARG A 164 -1.52 13.04 16.45
N LYS A 165 -0.90 13.17 17.62
CA LYS A 165 -1.54 12.98 18.93
C LYS A 165 -1.80 14.31 19.59
#